data_AF-A0AAX2EEL9-F1
#
_entry.id   AF-A0AAX2EEL9-F1
#
_cell.length_a   1.000
_cell.length_b   1.000
_cell.length_c   1.000
_cell.angle_alpha   90.00
_cell.angle_beta   90.00
_cell.angle_gamma   90.00
#
_symmetry.space_group_name_H-M   'P 1'
#
loop_
_entity.id
_entity.type
_entity.pdbx_description
1 polymer ?
#
loop_
_entity_poly.entity_id
_entity_poly.type
_entity_poly.pdbx_seq_one_letter_code
_entity_poly.pdbx_strand_id
1 'polypeptide(L)'
;MSLLQNMPLWSALIAIVFAQIIKVPIRAIADKRIQADLAFSTGGMPSSHSAAVAALTTSIGFESGLDSPIFAASFVFSIIIMFDASGVRRQAGEQAILLNLLLKDFQRFVDEAKVWGSKQEFEKNREIREMLGHQPIEVFFGALTGIGISLVIYLLF
;
A
#
# COMPACT_ATOMS: atom_id res chain seq x y z
N MET A 1 -7.25 -16.90 25.70
CA MET A 1 -6.00 -16.45 25.07
C MET A 1 -5.56 -15.18 25.75
N SER A 2 -4.38 -15.15 26.38
CA SER A 2 -3.77 -13.87 26.74
C SER A 2 -3.45 -13.11 25.44
N LEU A 3 -3.45 -11.78 25.46
CA LEU A 3 -3.10 -10.95 24.27
C LEU A 3 -1.74 -11.34 23.67
N LEU A 4 -0.83 -11.85 24.51
CA LEU A 4 0.51 -12.30 24.11
C LEU A 4 0.50 -13.64 23.36
N GLN A 5 -0.59 -14.42 23.44
CA GLN A 5 -0.74 -15.72 22.75
C GLN A 5 -1.57 -15.62 21.47
N ASN A 6 -2.02 -14.42 21.07
CA ASN A 6 -2.81 -14.26 19.84
C ASN A 6 -1.89 -14.29 18.62
N MET A 7 -1.61 -15.49 18.10
CA MET A 7 -0.70 -15.69 16.99
C MET A 7 -1.14 -14.94 15.71
N PRO A 8 -2.45 -14.91 15.33
CA PRO A 8 -2.88 -14.13 14.17
C PRO A 8 -2.58 -12.63 14.28
N LEU A 9 -2.79 -12.05 15.47
CA LEU A 9 -2.49 -10.64 15.73
C LEU A 9 -0.98 -10.36 15.60
N TRP A 10 -0.15 -11.17 16.25
CA TRP A 10 1.31 -10.99 16.20
C TRP A 10 1.86 -11.22 14.80
N SER A 11 1.32 -12.19 14.07
CA SER A 11 1.72 -12.46 12.68
C SER A 11 1.45 -11.25 11.79
N ALA A 12 0.28 -10.63 11.92
CA ALA A 12 -0.07 -9.43 11.16
C ALA A 12 0.84 -8.24 11.54
N LEU A 13 1.03 -7.97 12.83
CA LEU A 13 1.85 -6.85 13.31
C LEU A 13 3.33 -6.98 12.90
N ILE A 14 3.91 -8.18 13.07
CA ILE A 14 5.28 -8.46 12.66
C ILE A 14 5.42 -8.33 11.15
N ALA A 15 4.45 -8.81 10.37
CA ALA A 15 4.45 -8.67 8.92
C ALA A 15 4.42 -7.20 8.47
N ILE A 16 3.66 -6.34 9.14
CA ILE A 16 3.66 -4.90 8.88
C ILE A 16 5.05 -4.32 9.11
N VAL A 17 5.61 -4.53 10.31
CA VAL A 17 6.91 -3.96 10.69
C VAL A 17 8.01 -4.47 9.77
N PHE A 18 8.04 -5.77 9.50
CA PHE A 18 9.01 -6.39 8.60
C PHE A 18 8.93 -5.82 7.17
N ALA A 19 7.73 -5.70 6.61
CA ALA A 19 7.54 -5.14 5.27
C ALA A 19 8.03 -3.68 5.18
N GLN A 20 7.80 -2.87 6.22
CA GLN A 20 8.28 -1.49 6.24
C GLN A 20 9.81 -1.42 6.37
N ILE A 21 10.41 -2.26 7.23
CA ILE A 21 11.87 -2.29 7.41
C ILE A 21 12.56 -2.73 6.11
N ILE A 22 12.07 -3.78 5.45
CA ILE A 22 12.71 -4.33 4.23
C ILE A 22 12.52 -3.45 3.00
N LYS A 23 11.46 -2.65 2.95
CA LYS A 23 11.26 -1.70 1.85
C LYS A 23 12.41 -0.70 1.74
N VAL A 24 12.97 -0.26 2.86
CA VAL A 24 14.07 0.72 2.90
C VAL A 24 15.34 0.25 2.16
N PRO A 25 15.94 -0.92 2.47
CA PRO A 25 17.11 -1.43 1.75
C PRO A 25 16.80 -1.81 0.30
N ILE A 26 15.64 -2.43 0.01
CA ILE A 26 15.26 -2.76 -1.37
C ILE A 26 15.27 -1.51 -2.23
N ARG A 27 14.69 -0.42 -1.73
CA ARG A 27 14.61 0.84 -2.45
C ARG A 27 15.96 1.55 -2.55
N ALA A 28 16.77 1.52 -1.50
CA ALA A 28 18.12 2.07 -1.52
C ALA A 28 19.00 1.41 -2.61
N ILE A 29 18.84 0.11 -2.82
CA ILE A 29 19.54 -0.63 -3.87
C ILE A 29 18.98 -0.28 -5.26
N ALA A 30 17.65 -0.24 -5.40
CA ALA A 30 16.99 0.06 -6.67
C ALA A 30 17.27 1.49 -7.17
N ASP A 31 17.17 2.49 -6.29
CA ASP A 31 17.27 3.91 -6.63
C ASP A 31 18.72 4.44 -6.53
N LYS A 32 19.67 3.63 -6.05
CA LYS A 32 21.08 3.99 -5.75
C LYS A 32 21.24 5.24 -4.87
N ARG A 33 20.18 5.64 -4.16
CA ARG A 33 20.14 6.80 -3.27
C ARG A 33 19.30 6.44 -2.05
N ILE A 34 19.78 6.79 -0.86
CA ILE A 34 19.02 6.60 0.37
C ILE A 34 18.12 7.83 0.56
N GLN A 35 16.83 7.67 0.29
CA GLN A 35 15.81 8.68 0.61
C GLN A 35 14.95 8.15 1.77
N ALA A 36 15.36 8.45 3.00
CA ALA A 36 14.68 7.98 4.21
C ALA A 36 13.23 8.49 4.31
N ASP A 37 12.95 9.66 3.73
CA ASP A 37 11.62 10.30 3.74
C ASP A 37 10.55 9.49 2.99
N LEU A 38 10.95 8.53 2.15
CA LEU A 38 10.03 7.65 1.44
C LEU A 38 9.69 6.36 2.21
N ALA A 39 10.29 6.10 3.38
CA ALA A 39 9.87 4.99 4.24
C ALA A 39 8.39 5.14 4.69
N PHE A 40 7.89 6.38 4.72
CA PHE A 40 6.50 6.73 5.00
C PHE A 40 5.68 7.08 3.75
N SER A 41 6.26 6.91 2.54
CA SER A 41 5.53 7.12 1.28
C SER A 41 4.54 5.98 1.03
N THR A 42 3.44 6.30 0.37
CA THR A 42 2.43 5.34 -0.06
C THR A 42 2.96 4.59 -1.29
N GLY A 43 3.21 3.28 -1.17
CA GLY A 43 3.75 2.43 -2.26
C GLY A 43 5.04 1.68 -1.90
N GLY A 44 5.56 0.85 -2.82
CA GLY A 44 6.84 0.14 -2.68
C GLY A 44 6.71 -1.35 -2.34
N MET A 45 7.71 -2.14 -2.77
CA MET A 45 7.80 -3.59 -2.54
C MET A 45 8.52 -3.93 -1.22
N PRO A 46 8.01 -4.89 -0.42
CA PRO A 46 6.70 -5.54 -0.50
C PRO A 46 5.58 -4.65 0.08
N SER A 47 4.32 -4.89 -0.33
CA SER A 47 3.17 -4.21 0.26
C SER A 47 2.93 -4.66 1.70
N SER A 48 2.94 -3.71 2.64
CA SER A 48 2.70 -3.98 4.07
C SER A 48 1.25 -4.36 4.37
N HIS A 49 0.27 -3.81 3.64
CA HIS A 49 -1.14 -4.19 3.79
C HIS A 49 -1.34 -5.65 3.36
N SER A 50 -0.80 -6.02 2.20
CA SER A 50 -0.87 -7.40 1.69
C SER A 50 -0.14 -8.38 2.59
N ALA A 51 1.04 -8.02 3.12
CA ALA A 51 1.76 -8.83 4.09
C ALA A 51 0.97 -9.04 5.39
N ALA A 52 0.35 -7.99 5.92
CA ALA A 52 -0.43 -8.05 7.15
C ALA A 52 -1.62 -9.02 7.03
N VAL A 53 -2.44 -8.84 5.98
CA VAL A 53 -3.67 -9.61 5.82
C VAL A 53 -3.37 -11.06 5.41
N ALA A 54 -2.34 -11.29 4.59
CA ALA A 54 -1.87 -12.64 4.30
C ALA A 54 -1.38 -13.35 5.56
N ALA A 55 -0.54 -12.70 6.37
CA ALA A 55 -0.06 -13.27 7.63
C ALA A 55 -1.22 -13.58 8.60
N LEU A 56 -2.19 -12.67 8.70
CA LEU A 56 -3.39 -12.85 9.52
C LEU A 56 -4.20 -14.08 9.07
N THR A 57 -4.57 -14.15 7.80
CA THR A 57 -5.37 -15.25 7.25
C THR A 57 -4.65 -16.59 7.33
N THR A 58 -3.34 -16.62 7.05
CA THR A 58 -2.53 -17.85 7.16
C THR A 58 -2.50 -18.34 8.61
N SER A 59 -2.27 -17.45 9.59
CA SER A 59 -2.25 -17.82 11.00
C SER A 59 -3.63 -18.26 11.51
N ILE A 60 -4.72 -17.63 11.05
CA ILE A 60 -6.09 -18.12 11.32
C ILE A 60 -6.29 -19.51 10.73
N GLY A 61 -5.76 -19.77 9.53
CA GLY A 61 -5.80 -21.10 8.92
C GLY A 61 -5.08 -22.17 9.76
N PHE A 62 -3.96 -21.81 10.38
CA PHE A 62 -3.25 -22.70 11.30
C PHE A 62 -3.98 -22.92 12.63
N GLU A 63 -4.54 -21.88 13.25
CA GLU A 63 -5.19 -21.99 14.56
C GLU A 63 -6.61 -22.56 14.50
N SER A 64 -7.40 -22.12 13.51
CA SER A 64 -8.85 -22.40 13.45
C SER A 64 -9.22 -23.39 12.35
N GLY A 65 -8.29 -23.74 11.46
CA GLY A 65 -8.55 -24.60 10.29
C GLY A 65 -9.12 -23.83 9.09
N LEU A 66 -8.86 -24.37 7.89
CA LEU A 66 -9.27 -23.78 6.61
C LEU A 66 -10.79 -23.88 6.35
N ASP A 67 -11.47 -24.78 7.04
CA ASP A 67 -12.92 -24.99 6.99
C ASP A 67 -13.70 -24.08 7.96
N SER A 68 -12.99 -23.31 8.80
CA SER A 68 -13.62 -22.45 9.79
C SER A 68 -14.28 -21.21 9.16
N PRO A 69 -15.44 -20.76 9.68
CA PRO A 69 -16.07 -19.52 9.23
C PRO A 69 -15.17 -18.29 9.38
N ILE A 70 -14.31 -18.28 10.40
CA ILE A 70 -13.37 -17.18 10.64
C ILE A 70 -12.25 -17.15 9.59
N PHE A 71 -11.75 -18.30 9.15
CA PHE A 71 -10.82 -18.37 8.02
C PHE A 71 -11.47 -17.83 6.76
N ALA A 72 -12.68 -18.29 6.41
CA ALA A 72 -13.41 -17.81 5.24
C ALA A 72 -13.61 -16.29 5.26
N ALA A 73 -14.05 -15.74 6.39
CA ALA A 73 -14.20 -14.29 6.55
C ALA A 73 -12.87 -13.54 6.37
N SER A 74 -11.79 -14.03 7.01
CA SER A 74 -10.47 -13.41 6.89
C SER A 74 -9.90 -13.49 5.47
N PHE A 75 -10.13 -14.59 4.77
CA PHE A 75 -9.63 -14.82 3.42
C PHE A 75 -10.31 -13.88 2.41
N VAL A 76 -11.64 -13.75 2.48
CA VAL A 76 -12.37 -12.79 1.65
C VAL A 76 -11.94 -11.35 1.97
N PHE A 77 -11.76 -11.01 3.25
CA PHE A 77 -11.26 -9.72 3.68
C PHE A 77 -9.86 -9.41 3.13
N SER A 78 -8.96 -10.40 3.17
CA SER A 78 -7.61 -10.31 2.59
C SER A 78 -7.64 -10.02 1.09
N ILE A 79 -8.51 -10.70 0.33
CA ILE A 79 -8.66 -10.45 -1.11
C ILE A 79 -9.11 -9.00 -1.36
N ILE A 80 -10.13 -8.52 -0.62
CA ILE A 80 -10.64 -7.15 -0.78
C ILE A 80 -9.54 -6.12 -0.51
N ILE A 81 -8.77 -6.28 0.57
CA ILE A 81 -7.68 -5.35 0.89
C ILE A 81 -6.57 -5.40 -0.16
N MET A 82 -6.19 -6.58 -0.63
CA MET A 82 -5.18 -6.71 -1.69
C MET A 82 -5.65 -6.08 -3.01
N PHE A 83 -6.95 -6.17 -3.31
CA PHE A 83 -7.54 -5.51 -4.47
C PHE A 83 -7.59 -3.98 -4.31
N ASP A 84 -8.01 -3.45 -3.16
CA ASP A 84 -8.02 -2.00 -2.89
C ASP A 84 -6.59 -1.42 -2.93
N ALA A 85 -5.63 -2.15 -2.38
CA ALA A 85 -4.23 -1.76 -2.37
C ALA A 85 -3.63 -1.62 -3.78
N SER A 86 -4.04 -2.48 -4.73
CA SER A 86 -3.46 -2.54 -6.09
C SER A 86 -4.27 -1.83 -7.17
N GLY A 87 -5.59 -1.93 -7.14
CA GLY A 87 -6.46 -1.46 -8.22
C GLY A 87 -6.96 -0.04 -7.99
N VAL A 88 -7.81 0.13 -6.97
CA VAL A 88 -8.59 1.35 -6.76
C VAL A 88 -7.69 2.55 -6.47
N ARG A 89 -6.73 2.40 -5.54
CA ARG A 89 -5.81 3.49 -5.17
C ARG A 89 -4.89 3.89 -6.32
N ARG A 90 -4.46 2.94 -7.13
CA ARG A 90 -3.59 3.21 -8.28
C ARG A 90 -4.31 4.04 -9.33
N GLN A 91 -5.54 3.66 -9.67
CA GLN A 91 -6.38 4.38 -10.62
C GLN A 91 -6.70 5.81 -10.14
N ALA A 92 -7.03 5.97 -8.85
CA ALA A 92 -7.25 7.29 -8.27
C ALA A 92 -5.99 8.18 -8.34
N GLY A 93 -4.80 7.59 -8.10
CA GLY A 93 -3.51 8.28 -8.26
C GLY A 93 -3.24 8.69 -9.71
N GLU A 94 -3.47 7.80 -10.68
CA GLU A 94 -3.33 8.10 -12.12
C GLU A 94 -4.28 9.22 -12.57
N GLN A 95 -5.51 9.21 -12.06
CA GLN A 95 -6.49 10.28 -12.32
C GLN A 95 -6.05 11.62 -11.73
N ALA A 96 -5.49 11.64 -10.51
CA ALA A 96 -4.96 12.85 -9.90
C ALA A 96 -3.82 13.47 -10.72
N ILE A 97 -2.89 12.64 -11.22
CA ILE A 97 -1.79 13.06 -12.09
C ILE A 97 -2.34 13.69 -13.39
N LEU A 98 -3.28 13.01 -14.05
CA LEU A 98 -3.90 13.53 -15.29
C LEU A 98 -4.64 14.85 -15.06
N LEU A 99 -5.33 14.99 -13.93
CA LEU A 99 -6.05 16.21 -13.59
C LEU A 99 -5.09 17.38 -13.29
N ASN A 100 -4.00 17.13 -12.56
CA ASN A 100 -2.94 18.13 -12.34
C ASN A 100 -2.31 18.57 -13.68
N LEU A 101 -2.10 17.65 -14.61
CA LEU A 101 -1.57 17.96 -15.96
C LEU A 101 -2.54 18.83 -16.77
N LEU A 102 -3.83 18.47 -16.81
CA LEU A 102 -4.86 19.24 -17.51
C LEU A 102 -4.99 20.66 -16.95
N LEU A 103 -4.91 20.81 -15.62
CA LEU A 103 -4.96 22.12 -14.98
C LEU A 103 -3.78 23.00 -15.41
N LYS A 104 -2.57 22.42 -15.48
CA LYS A 104 -1.35 23.11 -15.91
C LYS A 104 -1.42 23.53 -17.37
N ASP A 105 -1.91 22.66 -18.25
CA ASP A 105 -2.05 22.97 -19.68
C ASP A 105 -3.12 24.05 -19.92
N PHE A 106 -4.23 24.00 -19.17
CA PHE A 106 -5.27 25.03 -19.23
C PHE A 106 -4.77 26.40 -18.77
N GLN A 107 -4.04 26.45 -17.64
CA GLN A 107 -3.42 27.70 -17.16
C GLN A 107 -2.52 28.32 -18.23
N ARG A 108 -1.66 27.49 -18.85
CA ARG A 108 -0.77 27.94 -19.92
C ARG A 108 -1.53 28.47 -21.14
N PHE A 109 -2.60 27.82 -21.56
CA PHE A 109 -3.44 28.28 -22.67
C PHE A 109 -4.10 29.65 -22.38
N VAL A 110 -4.64 29.83 -21.17
CA VAL A 110 -5.25 31.10 -20.74
C VAL A 110 -4.22 32.23 -20.70
N ASP A 111 -3.03 31.96 -20.17
CA ASP A 111 -1.92 32.93 -20.11
C ASP A 111 -1.45 33.35 -21.52
N GLU A 112 -1.30 32.40 -22.44
CA GLU A 112 -0.89 32.64 -23.83
C GLU A 112 -1.95 33.42 -24.63
N ALA A 113 -3.24 33.17 -24.36
CA ALA A 113 -4.33 33.84 -25.06
C ALA A 113 -4.46 35.34 -24.70
N LYS A 114 -3.89 35.83 -23.59
CA LYS A 114 -4.06 37.20 -23.06
C LYS A 114 -5.53 37.68 -23.00
N VAL A 115 -6.50 36.75 -23.06
CA VAL A 115 -7.94 37.07 -23.19
C VAL A 115 -8.53 37.55 -21.87
N TRP A 116 -7.95 37.17 -20.73
CA TRP A 116 -8.44 37.57 -19.41
C TRP A 116 -7.42 38.47 -18.70
N GLY A 117 -7.66 39.78 -18.78
CA GLY A 117 -6.89 40.83 -18.12
C GLY A 117 -7.07 40.91 -16.60
N SER A 118 -7.43 39.82 -15.93
CA SER A 118 -7.43 39.76 -14.48
C SER A 118 -6.47 38.67 -14.04
N LYS A 119 -5.56 39.02 -13.13
CA LYS A 119 -5.00 38.10 -12.15
C LYS A 119 -6.17 37.45 -11.40
N GLN A 120 -6.88 36.51 -12.02
CA GLN A 120 -7.56 35.51 -11.25
C GLN A 120 -6.44 34.68 -10.66
N GLU A 121 -6.17 35.00 -9.40
CA GLU A 121 -5.66 34.11 -8.38
C GLU A 121 -6.54 32.84 -8.37
N PHE A 122 -6.57 32.08 -9.47
CA PHE A 122 -6.96 30.69 -9.46
C PHE A 122 -6.01 30.08 -8.46
N GLU A 123 -6.54 29.86 -7.27
CA GLU A 123 -5.79 29.60 -6.06
C GLU A 123 -4.56 28.78 -6.38
N LYS A 124 -3.41 29.43 -6.25
CA LYS A 124 -2.11 28.80 -6.34
C LYS A 124 -2.16 27.52 -5.50
N ASN A 125 -2.19 26.39 -6.19
CA ASN A 125 -1.70 25.11 -5.72
C ASN A 125 -2.54 24.43 -4.63
N ARG A 126 -3.63 23.79 -5.03
CA ARG A 126 -3.92 22.46 -4.47
C ARG A 126 -3.79 21.42 -5.57
N GLU A 127 -2.54 21.20 -6.00
CA GLU A 127 -2.21 19.95 -6.68
C GLU A 127 -2.77 18.81 -5.83
N ILE A 128 -3.57 17.95 -6.47
CA ILE A 128 -4.14 16.81 -5.78
C ILE A 128 -2.98 15.88 -5.45
N ARG A 129 -2.90 15.40 -4.20
CA ARG A 129 -1.84 14.48 -3.80
C ARG A 129 -1.83 13.26 -4.71
N GLU A 130 -0.74 13.08 -5.42
CA GLU A 130 -0.49 11.96 -6.34
C GLU A 130 -0.09 10.72 -5.54
N MET A 131 -1.04 10.15 -4.78
CA MET A 131 -0.83 8.90 -4.06
C MET A 131 -1.05 7.73 -5.02
N LEU A 132 0.02 7.28 -5.68
CA LEU A 132 0.00 6.04 -6.43
C LEU A 132 -0.17 4.87 -5.46
N GLY A 133 -1.23 4.09 -5.64
CA GLY A 133 -1.41 2.80 -4.97
C GLY A 133 -0.28 1.81 -5.27
N HIS A 134 -0.33 0.62 -4.65
CA HIS A 134 0.68 -0.41 -4.87
C HIS A 134 0.59 -1.00 -6.29
N GLN A 135 1.72 -1.44 -6.82
CA GLN A 135 1.69 -2.27 -8.03
C GLN A 135 1.20 -3.68 -7.71
N PRO A 136 0.54 -4.39 -8.65
CA PRO A 136 0.12 -5.78 -8.44
C PRO A 136 1.25 -6.71 -7.97
N ILE A 137 2.47 -6.48 -8.47
CA ILE A 137 3.66 -7.23 -8.07
C ILE A 137 4.06 -6.96 -6.61
N GLU A 138 3.89 -5.74 -6.12
CA GLU A 138 4.16 -5.38 -4.72
C GLU A 138 3.17 -6.04 -3.78
N VAL A 139 1.90 -6.14 -4.19
CA VAL A 139 0.85 -6.87 -3.47
C VAL A 139 1.14 -8.36 -3.42
N PHE A 140 1.54 -8.97 -4.55
CA PHE A 140 1.91 -10.37 -4.63
C PHE A 140 3.09 -10.73 -3.71
N PHE A 141 4.19 -9.97 -3.79
CA PHE A 141 5.33 -10.18 -2.88
C PHE A 141 5.01 -9.83 -1.43
N GLY A 142 4.09 -8.89 -1.19
CA GLY A 142 3.52 -8.67 0.14
C GLY A 142 2.82 -9.90 0.68
N ALA A 143 1.93 -10.51 -0.10
CA ALA A 143 1.22 -11.73 0.31
C ALA A 143 2.18 -12.89 0.61
N LEU A 144 3.16 -13.15 -0.26
CA LEU A 144 4.22 -14.14 -0.04
C LEU A 144 5.00 -13.87 1.25
N THR A 145 5.36 -12.61 1.48
CA THR A 145 6.05 -12.18 2.71
C THR A 145 5.21 -12.49 3.94
N GLY A 146 3.91 -12.16 3.90
CA GLY A 146 2.98 -12.44 5.00
C GLY A 146 2.84 -13.93 5.31
N ILE A 147 2.65 -14.76 4.28
CA ILE A 147 2.59 -16.23 4.40
C ILE A 147 3.90 -16.75 5.03
N GLY A 148 5.05 -16.29 4.53
CA GLY A 148 6.36 -16.69 5.06
C GLY A 148 6.56 -16.32 6.53
N ILE A 149 6.15 -15.12 6.94
CA ILE A 149 6.22 -14.68 8.33
C ILE A 149 5.30 -15.50 9.24
N SER A 150 4.06 -15.75 8.80
CA SER A 150 3.12 -16.61 9.53
C SER A 150 3.69 -18.02 9.71
N LEU A 151 4.29 -18.61 8.67
CA LEU A 151 4.98 -19.91 8.75
C LEU A 151 6.13 -19.89 9.75
N VAL A 152 7.01 -18.88 9.71
CA VAL A 152 8.13 -18.77 10.65
C VAL A 152 7.62 -18.65 12.08
N ILE A 153 6.60 -17.81 12.32
CA ILE A 153 6.00 -17.66 13.65
C ILE A 153 5.39 -18.98 14.09
N TYR A 154 4.64 -19.67 13.22
CA TYR A 154 4.02 -20.95 13.53
C TYR A 154 5.04 -21.99 13.98
N LEU A 155 6.19 -22.05 13.32
CA LEU A 155 7.27 -22.98 13.65
C LEU A 155 8.02 -22.64 14.95
N LEU A 156 7.91 -21.39 15.43
CA LEU A 156 8.56 -20.93 16.67
C LEU A 156 7.69 -21.17 17.92
N PHE A 157 6.40 -21.48 17.74
CA PHE A 157 5.45 -21.80 18.79
C PHE A 157 5.16 -23.31 18.84
#